data_AF-A0A4S3ZS85-F1
#
_entry.id   AF-A0A4S3ZS85-F1
#
_cell.length_a   1.000
_cell.length_b   1.000
_cell.length_c   1.000
_cell.angle_alpha   90.00
_cell.angle_beta   90.00
_cell.angle_gamma   90.00
#
_symmetry.space_group_name_H-M   'P 1'
#
loop_
_entity.id
_entity.type
_entity.pdbx_description
1 polymer ?
#
loop_
_entity_poly.entity_id
_entity_poly.type
_entity_poly.pdbx_seq_one_letter_code
_entity_poly.pdbx_strand_id
1 'polypeptide(L)'
;MPEYFDISLIAPKTKSSKSEIEFCLNELELSEGENTSEIFSGRQILVSIIDADESDFEELSIGLPEQFFYKDTFKEDLKKLTIFINRFFECNGSFNYALCSYELNGYLIGSIKKYEEFSNTDFLDRFPIVYERKSPLGLPLLKTNVDAQEILKQ
;
A
#
# COMPACT_ATOMS: atom_id res chain seq x y z
N MET A 1 4.35 -10.45 -16.44
CA MET A 1 3.68 -9.15 -16.40
C MET A 1 4.76 -8.09 -16.26
N PRO A 2 4.52 -6.80 -16.57
CA PRO A 2 5.43 -5.75 -16.13
C PRO A 2 5.63 -5.87 -14.62
N GLU A 3 6.86 -5.75 -14.12
CA GLU A 3 7.11 -5.73 -12.67
C GLU A 3 6.44 -4.50 -12.07
N TYR A 4 5.34 -4.70 -11.34
CA TYR A 4 4.70 -3.63 -10.55
C TYR A 4 5.28 -3.63 -9.15
N PHE A 5 5.65 -2.45 -8.66
CA PHE A 5 5.79 -2.25 -7.23
C PHE A 5 4.41 -1.92 -6.69
N ASP A 6 3.84 -2.82 -5.89
CA ASP A 6 2.49 -2.69 -5.38
C ASP A 6 2.50 -2.05 -3.99
N ILE A 7 1.46 -1.29 -3.70
CA ILE A 7 1.12 -0.77 -2.38
C ILE A 7 -0.26 -1.32 -2.03
N SER A 8 -0.33 -2.16 -1.01
CA SER A 8 -1.59 -2.71 -0.50
C SER A 8 -1.96 -2.00 0.79
N LEU A 9 -2.94 -1.10 0.72
CA LEU A 9 -3.51 -0.38 1.85
C LEU A 9 -4.62 -1.22 2.49
N ILE A 10 -4.47 -1.54 3.77
CA ILE A 10 -5.34 -2.50 4.48
C ILE A 10 -6.16 -1.80 5.55
N ALA A 11 -7.47 -2.00 5.51
CA ALA A 11 -8.44 -1.54 6.51
C ALA A 11 -9.34 -2.68 7.00
N PRO A 12 -9.84 -2.65 8.25
CA PRO A 12 -10.88 -3.57 8.69
C PRO A 12 -12.13 -3.43 7.81
N LYS A 13 -12.76 -4.54 7.45
CA LYS A 13 -13.97 -4.53 6.63
C LYS A 13 -15.17 -4.15 7.49
N THR A 14 -15.92 -3.17 7.02
CA THR A 14 -17.17 -2.73 7.66
C THR A 14 -18.26 -2.62 6.60
N LYS A 15 -19.48 -2.24 6.98
CA LYS A 15 -20.54 -2.00 5.99
C LYS A 15 -20.28 -0.78 5.10
N SER A 16 -19.37 0.11 5.50
CA SER A 16 -19.07 1.38 4.82
C SER A 16 -17.65 1.45 4.27
N SER A 17 -16.80 0.44 4.51
CA SER A 17 -15.37 0.48 4.16
C SER A 17 -15.13 0.77 2.68
N LYS A 18 -15.83 0.09 1.77
CA LYS A 18 -15.71 0.36 0.32
C LYS A 18 -16.08 1.81 -0.03
N SER A 19 -17.21 2.31 0.46
CA SER A 19 -17.62 3.71 0.21
C SER A 19 -16.67 4.74 0.82
N GLU A 20 -16.03 4.43 1.96
CA GLU A 20 -15.01 5.28 2.57
C GLU A 20 -13.73 5.31 1.74
N ILE A 21 -13.34 4.16 1.15
CA ILE A 21 -12.21 4.08 0.21
C ILE A 21 -12.52 4.87 -1.05
N GLU A 22 -13.70 4.69 -1.65
CA GLU A 22 -14.14 5.43 -2.85
C GLU A 22 -14.20 6.94 -2.59
N PHE A 23 -14.76 7.36 -1.45
CA PHE A 23 -14.74 8.76 -1.03
C PHE A 23 -13.31 9.30 -0.96
N CYS A 24 -12.40 8.52 -0.36
CA CYS A 24 -11.03 8.93 -0.23
C CYS A 24 -10.30 9.05 -1.58
N LEU A 25 -10.52 8.11 -2.50
CA LEU A 25 -9.99 8.21 -3.85
C LEU A 25 -10.46 9.49 -4.54
N ASN A 26 -11.74 9.83 -4.44
CA ASN A 26 -12.28 11.06 -5.02
C ASN A 26 -11.63 12.33 -4.44
N GLU A 27 -11.43 12.42 -3.12
CA GLU A 27 -10.73 13.54 -2.48
C GLU A 27 -9.25 13.66 -2.93
N LEU A 28 -8.65 12.54 -3.30
CA LEU A 28 -7.30 12.48 -3.85
C LEU A 28 -7.23 12.70 -5.36
N GLU A 29 -8.37 12.94 -6.01
CA GLU A 29 -8.53 13.04 -7.47
C GLU A 29 -8.10 11.76 -8.21
N LEU A 30 -8.37 10.61 -7.60
CA LEU A 30 -8.12 9.27 -8.13
C LEU A 30 -9.44 8.51 -8.35
N SER A 31 -9.43 7.56 -9.27
CA SER A 31 -10.51 6.59 -9.46
C SER A 31 -9.97 5.17 -9.55
N GLU A 32 -10.82 4.15 -9.42
CA GLU A 32 -10.43 2.78 -9.76
C GLU A 32 -10.03 2.68 -11.25
N GLY A 33 -8.96 1.95 -11.55
CA GLY A 33 -8.35 1.84 -12.88
C GLY A 33 -7.07 2.66 -13.03
N GLU A 34 -6.80 3.12 -14.26
CA GLU A 34 -5.58 3.85 -14.60
C GLU A 34 -5.66 5.32 -14.18
N ASN A 35 -4.62 5.80 -13.50
CA ASN A 35 -4.48 7.19 -13.06
C ASN A 35 -3.08 7.70 -13.35
N THR A 36 -2.87 9.00 -13.15
CA THR A 36 -1.55 9.65 -13.23
C THR A 36 -1.20 10.28 -11.89
N SER A 37 0.03 10.11 -11.42
CA SER A 37 0.48 10.67 -10.15
C SER A 37 1.56 11.74 -10.34
N GLU A 38 1.23 12.98 -9.99
CA GLU A 38 2.19 14.10 -9.93
C GLU A 38 3.32 13.85 -8.92
N ILE A 39 3.05 13.13 -7.82
CA ILE A 39 4.06 12.77 -6.82
C ILE A 39 5.14 11.87 -7.42
N PHE A 40 4.76 11.03 -8.38
CA PHE A 40 5.68 10.20 -9.15
C PHE A 40 6.00 10.81 -10.53
N SER A 41 6.04 12.15 -10.61
CA SER A 41 6.46 12.88 -11.82
C SER A 41 5.59 12.60 -13.05
N GLY A 42 4.27 12.48 -12.86
CA GLY A 42 3.31 12.24 -13.93
C GLY A 42 3.30 10.80 -14.44
N ARG A 43 3.83 9.85 -13.66
CA ARG A 43 3.80 8.42 -14.02
C ARG A 43 2.40 7.85 -13.86
N GLN A 44 2.09 6.86 -14.70
CA GLN A 44 0.87 6.06 -14.57
C GLN A 44 0.91 5.26 -13.28
N ILE A 45 -0.23 5.17 -12.60
CA ILE A 45 -0.48 4.26 -11.48
C ILE A 45 -1.78 3.51 -11.74
N LEU A 46 -1.88 2.28 -11.23
CA LEU A 46 -3.09 1.47 -11.34
C LEU A 46 -3.71 1.33 -9.96
N VAL A 47 -4.99 1.68 -9.82
CA VAL A 47 -5.73 1.60 -8.56
C VAL A 47 -6.79 0.50 -8.67
N SER A 48 -6.90 -0.37 -7.67
CA SER A 48 -7.94 -1.40 -7.60
C SER A 48 -8.44 -1.58 -6.17
N ILE A 49 -9.76 -1.67 -6.00
CA ILE A 49 -10.37 -2.03 -4.72
C ILE A 49 -10.61 -3.54 -4.73
N ILE A 50 -9.89 -4.27 -3.88
CA ILE A 50 -9.95 -5.72 -3.79
C ILE A 50 -10.90 -6.10 -2.66
N ASP A 51 -12.09 -6.55 -3.06
CA ASP A 51 -13.10 -7.11 -2.17
C ASP A 51 -13.02 -8.64 -2.20
N ALA A 52 -12.30 -9.23 -1.24
CA ALA A 52 -12.29 -10.67 -1.06
C ALA A 52 -13.49 -11.09 -0.18
N ASP A 53 -14.42 -11.87 -0.75
CA ASP A 53 -15.67 -12.27 -0.08
C ASP A 53 -15.46 -12.95 1.28
N GLU A 54 -14.34 -13.65 1.46
CA GLU A 54 -14.03 -14.41 2.68
C GLU A 54 -13.11 -13.68 3.66
N SER A 55 -12.63 -12.47 3.34
CA SER A 55 -11.81 -11.66 4.25
C SER A 55 -12.67 -10.76 5.14
N ASP A 56 -12.21 -10.52 6.36
CA ASP A 56 -12.74 -9.46 7.24
C ASP A 56 -11.94 -8.15 7.16
N PHE A 57 -11.23 -7.95 6.04
CA PHE A 57 -10.50 -6.73 5.69
C PHE A 57 -10.74 -6.35 4.23
N GLU A 58 -10.59 -5.06 3.93
CA GLU A 58 -10.54 -4.53 2.57
C GLU A 58 -9.09 -4.21 2.19
N GLU A 59 -8.78 -4.37 0.91
CA GLU A 59 -7.51 -3.94 0.34
C GLU A 59 -7.75 -2.92 -0.77
N LEU A 60 -7.09 -1.76 -0.65
CA LEU A 60 -6.88 -0.85 -1.76
C LEU A 60 -5.48 -1.10 -2.31
N SER A 61 -5.41 -1.66 -3.51
CA SER A 61 -4.14 -1.93 -4.20
C SER A 61 -3.80 -0.79 -5.15
N ILE A 62 -2.54 -0.34 -5.09
CA ILE A 62 -1.98 0.66 -5.98
C ILE A 62 -0.70 0.11 -6.60
N GLY A 63 -0.76 -0.22 -7.89
CA GLY A 63 0.39 -0.64 -8.68
C GLY A 63 1.15 0.57 -9.23
N LEU A 64 2.47 0.61 -9.01
CA LEU A 64 3.38 1.59 -9.59
C LEU A 64 4.21 0.92 -10.71
N PRO A 65 3.73 0.89 -11.97
CA PRO A 65 4.47 0.31 -13.08
C PRO A 65 5.83 0.98 -13.26
N GLU A 66 6.88 0.20 -13.53
CA GLU A 66 8.26 0.69 -13.76
C GLU A 66 8.90 1.37 -12.53
N GLN A 67 8.34 1.20 -11.33
CA GLN A 67 8.97 1.69 -10.11
C GLN A 67 10.20 0.83 -9.82
N PHE A 68 11.37 1.45 -9.76
CA PHE A 68 12.60 0.81 -9.33
C PHE A 68 13.24 1.62 -8.21
N PHE A 69 13.70 0.93 -7.18
CA PHE A 69 14.51 1.55 -6.14
C PHE A 69 15.98 1.30 -6.46
N TYR A 70 16.75 2.36 -6.65
CA TYR A 70 18.21 2.25 -6.76
C TYR A 70 18.83 2.54 -5.42
N LYS A 71 19.94 1.87 -5.09
CA LYS A 71 20.61 2.05 -3.80
C LYS A 71 20.95 3.51 -3.50
N ASP A 72 21.40 4.25 -4.52
CA ASP A 72 21.84 5.63 -4.39
C ASP A 72 20.69 6.63 -4.21
N THR A 73 19.49 6.33 -4.75
CA THR A 73 18.30 7.20 -4.67
C THR A 73 17.25 6.71 -3.67
N PHE A 74 17.46 5.55 -3.03
CA PHE A 74 16.46 4.87 -2.21
C PHE A 74 15.78 5.77 -1.19
N LYS A 75 16.54 6.61 -0.48
CA LYS A 75 15.99 7.52 0.55
C LYS A 75 15.05 8.57 -0.06
N GLU A 76 15.38 9.09 -1.23
CA GLU A 76 14.56 10.11 -1.90
C GLU A 76 13.30 9.50 -2.48
N ASP A 77 13.41 8.32 -3.10
CA ASP A 77 12.26 7.59 -3.62
C ASP A 77 11.34 7.11 -2.51
N LEU A 78 11.90 6.63 -1.39
CA LEU A 78 11.15 6.27 -0.20
C LEU A 78 10.41 7.47 0.40
N LYS A 79 11.00 8.68 0.37
CA LYS A 79 10.32 9.90 0.80
C LYS A 79 9.11 10.22 -0.07
N LYS A 80 9.21 10.09 -1.40
CA LYS A 80 8.06 10.27 -2.31
C LYS A 80 6.97 9.25 -2.03
N LEU A 81 7.36 7.98 -1.84
CA LEU A 81 6.44 6.90 -1.47
C LEU A 81 5.74 7.19 -0.14
N THR A 82 6.47 7.63 0.89
CA THR A 82 5.90 8.01 2.19
C THR A 82 4.89 9.15 2.05
N ILE A 83 5.22 10.20 1.28
CA ILE A 83 4.28 11.32 1.04
C ILE A 83 3.01 10.81 0.36
N PHE A 84 3.15 9.97 -0.67
CA PHE A 84 2.02 9.38 -1.38
C PHE A 84 1.13 8.57 -0.44
N ILE A 85 1.70 7.64 0.34
CA ILE A 85 0.97 6.78 1.26
C ILE A 85 0.30 7.60 2.37
N ASN A 86 0.98 8.61 2.93
CA ASN A 86 0.41 9.43 3.99
C ASN A 86 -0.88 10.13 3.57
N ARG A 87 -1.03 10.53 2.30
CA ARG A 87 -2.29 11.10 1.79
C ARG A 87 -3.48 10.17 2.01
N PHE A 88 -3.31 8.86 1.83
CA PHE A 88 -4.36 7.88 2.08
C PHE A 88 -4.67 7.74 3.58
N PHE A 89 -3.65 7.76 4.44
CA PHE A 89 -3.85 7.67 5.89
C PHE A 89 -4.52 8.94 6.47
N GLU A 90 -4.21 10.11 5.92
CA GLU A 90 -4.84 11.38 6.30
C GLU A 90 -6.31 11.43 5.86
N CYS A 91 -6.58 10.92 4.66
CA CYS A 91 -7.88 10.94 4.02
C CYS A 91 -8.85 9.87 4.56
N ASN A 92 -8.34 8.67 4.90
CA ASN A 92 -9.13 7.59 5.49
C ASN A 92 -8.47 7.05 6.75
N GLY A 93 -9.10 7.33 7.89
CA GLY A 93 -8.65 6.90 9.22
C GLY A 93 -8.75 5.40 9.48
N SER A 94 -9.46 4.65 8.64
CA SER A 94 -9.64 3.20 8.75
C SER A 94 -8.43 2.41 8.25
N PHE A 95 -7.58 3.00 7.39
CA PHE A 95 -6.33 2.36 6.98
C PHE A 95 -5.34 2.30 8.13
N ASN A 96 -4.89 1.08 8.44
CA ASN A 96 -3.90 0.85 9.48
C ASN A 96 -2.58 0.31 8.95
N TYR A 97 -2.55 -0.29 7.76
CA TYR A 97 -1.33 -0.80 7.14
C TYR A 97 -1.22 -0.36 5.68
N ALA A 98 0.01 -0.10 5.23
CA ALA A 98 0.37 -0.17 3.82
C ALA A 98 1.56 -1.13 3.67
N LEU A 99 1.38 -2.18 2.88
CA LEU A 99 2.39 -3.19 2.63
C LEU A 99 2.89 -2.99 1.20
N CYS A 100 4.20 -2.87 0.99
CA CYS A 100 4.73 -2.61 -0.35
C CYS A 100 5.74 -3.66 -0.78
N SER A 101 5.60 -4.22 -2.00
CA SER A 101 6.52 -5.21 -2.56
C SER A 101 6.40 -5.34 -4.09
N TYR A 102 7.32 -6.08 -4.74
CA TYR A 102 7.21 -6.41 -6.16
C TYR A 102 6.39 -7.71 -6.34
N GLU A 103 5.14 -7.60 -6.84
CA GLU A 103 4.17 -8.67 -7.17
C GLU A 103 3.86 -9.74 -6.10
N LEU A 104 4.59 -9.81 -4.99
CA LEU A 104 4.37 -10.76 -3.90
C LEU A 104 3.18 -10.37 -3.02
N ASN A 105 2.75 -9.10 -3.03
CA ASN A 105 1.63 -8.62 -2.22
C ASN A 105 0.34 -9.40 -2.47
N GLY A 106 -0.11 -9.51 -3.73
CA GLY A 106 -1.38 -10.18 -4.05
C GLY A 106 -1.41 -11.65 -3.64
N TYR A 107 -0.28 -12.37 -3.75
CA TYR A 107 -0.21 -13.77 -3.32
C TYR A 107 -0.13 -13.92 -1.80
N LEU A 108 0.68 -13.10 -1.14
CA LEU A 108 0.85 -13.15 0.32
C LEU A 108 -0.42 -12.72 1.05
N ILE A 109 -1.00 -11.60 0.63
CA ILE A 109 -2.21 -11.03 1.22
C ILE A 109 -3.44 -11.86 0.86
N GLY A 110 -3.53 -12.36 -0.38
CA GLY A 110 -4.64 -13.22 -0.82
C GLY A 110 -4.76 -14.55 -0.06
N SER A 111 -3.70 -14.97 0.66
CA SER A 111 -3.74 -16.14 1.54
C SER A 111 -4.32 -15.86 2.94
N ILE A 112 -4.48 -14.58 3.30
CA ILE A 112 -4.97 -14.12 4.59
C ILE A 112 -6.48 -13.86 4.50
N LYS A 113 -7.22 -14.29 5.54
CA LYS A 113 -8.66 -14.02 5.67
C LYS A 113 -9.01 -13.19 6.90
N LYS A 114 -8.06 -13.07 7.83
CA LYS A 114 -8.23 -12.47 9.15
C LYS A 114 -7.37 -11.24 9.31
N TYR A 115 -8.01 -10.12 9.62
CA TYR A 115 -7.39 -8.82 9.81
C TYR A 115 -6.37 -8.82 10.96
N GLU A 116 -6.57 -9.67 11.97
CA GLU A 116 -5.64 -9.82 13.08
C GLU A 116 -4.25 -10.35 12.66
N GLU A 117 -4.15 -11.05 11.52
CA GLU A 117 -2.87 -11.54 10.98
C GLU A 117 -1.91 -10.39 10.63
N PHE A 118 -2.41 -9.19 10.33
CA PHE A 118 -1.55 -8.02 10.10
C PHE A 118 -0.87 -7.50 11.37
N SER A 119 -1.25 -8.00 12.55
CA SER A 119 -0.50 -7.76 13.80
C SER A 119 0.69 -8.72 14.00
N ASN A 120 0.79 -9.77 13.18
CA ASN A 120 1.87 -10.74 13.23
C ASN A 120 3.15 -10.13 12.62
N THR A 121 4.19 -9.97 13.43
CA THR A 121 5.46 -9.39 12.97
C THR A 121 6.14 -10.27 11.93
N ASP A 122 6.07 -11.60 12.06
CA ASP A 122 6.67 -12.53 11.10
C ASP A 122 6.01 -12.44 9.71
N PHE A 123 4.71 -12.12 9.67
CA PHE A 123 4.01 -11.88 8.42
C PHE A 123 4.44 -10.55 7.79
N LEU A 124 4.46 -9.47 8.58
CA LEU A 124 4.87 -8.14 8.12
C LEU A 124 6.33 -8.10 7.64
N ASP A 125 7.22 -8.87 8.25
CA ASP A 125 8.64 -8.92 7.89
C ASP A 125 8.90 -9.54 6.50
N ARG A 126 7.88 -10.12 5.86
CA ARG A 126 7.93 -10.60 4.46
C ARG A 126 7.82 -9.48 3.44
N PHE A 127 7.46 -8.27 3.88
CA PHE A 127 7.30 -7.09 3.05
C PHE A 127 8.49 -6.15 3.24
N PRO A 128 9.13 -5.70 2.14
CA PRO A 128 10.33 -4.88 2.25
C PRO A 128 10.06 -3.47 2.78
N ILE A 129 8.86 -2.93 2.56
CA ILE A 129 8.43 -1.64 3.10
C ILE A 129 7.04 -1.79 3.70
N VAL A 130 6.89 -1.40 4.97
CA VAL A 130 5.64 -1.44 5.72
C VAL A 130 5.39 -0.09 6.39
N TYR A 131 4.18 0.43 6.26
CA TYR A 131 3.69 1.57 7.01
C TYR A 131 2.60 1.09 7.96
N GLU A 132 2.73 1.36 9.26
CA GLU A 132 1.81 0.87 10.29
C GLU A 132 1.29 2.01 11.16
N ARG A 133 -0.03 2.19 11.22
CA ARG A 133 -0.69 3.15 12.12
C ARG A 133 -0.70 2.60 13.54
N LYS A 134 0.07 3.22 14.44
CA LYS A 134 0.09 2.87 15.88
C LYS A 134 -0.92 3.65 16.72
N SER A 135 -1.49 4.72 16.18
CA SER A 135 -2.45 5.57 16.87
C SER A 135 -3.50 6.07 15.88
N PRO A 136 -4.80 6.11 16.24
CA PRO A 136 -5.87 6.55 15.33
C PRO A 136 -5.61 7.91 14.66
N LEU A 137 -4.95 8.82 15.38
CA LEU A 137 -4.67 10.19 14.92
C LEU A 137 -3.23 10.40 14.43
N GLY A 138 -2.42 9.34 14.40
CA GLY A 138 -1.01 9.42 14.01
C GLY A 138 -0.79 9.08 12.54
N LEU A 139 0.19 9.72 11.91
CA LEU A 139 0.78 9.22 10.68
C LEU A 139 1.38 7.82 10.92
N PRO A 140 1.39 6.94 9.90
CA PRO A 140 1.92 5.60 10.06
C PRO A 140 3.44 5.63 10.28
N LEU A 141 3.92 4.68 11.08
CA LEU A 141 5.35 4.43 11.26
C LEU A 141 5.87 3.59 10.10
N LEU A 142 6.95 4.07 9.48
CA LEU A 142 7.68 3.34 8.44
C LEU A 142 8.60 2.29 9.09
N LYS A 143 8.53 1.07 8.56
CA LYS A 143 9.47 -0.03 8.79
C LYS A 143 10.00 -0.50 7.43
N THR A 144 11.30 -0.76 7.36
CA THR A 144 11.95 -1.28 6.15
C THR A 144 12.71 -2.55 6.47
N ASN A 145 12.46 -3.60 5.69
CA ASN A 145 13.22 -4.84 5.70
C ASN A 145 13.68 -5.16 4.28
N VAL A 146 14.72 -4.46 3.80
CA VAL A 146 15.21 -4.63 2.42
C VAL A 146 15.77 -6.03 2.13
N ASP A 147 15.97 -6.86 3.16
CA ASP A 147 16.39 -8.25 3.03
C ASP A 147 15.20 -9.20 2.79
N ALA A 148 13.96 -8.74 3.01
CA ALA A 148 12.75 -9.53 2.78
C ALA A 148 12.61 -9.95 1.32
N GLN A 149 12.99 -9.06 0.40
CA GLN A 149 12.91 -9.23 -1.05
C GLN A 149 13.96 -8.34 -1.72
N GLU A 150 14.50 -8.78 -2.86
CA GLU A 150 15.40 -7.95 -3.66
C GLU A 150 14.62 -6.80 -4.30
N ILE A 151 14.62 -5.64 -3.62
CA ILE A 151 13.95 -4.43 -4.11
C ILE A 151 14.91 -3.37 -4.65
N LEU A 152 16.21 -3.52 -4.36
CA LEU A 152 17.23 -2.56 -4.77
C LEU A 152 17.91 -3.03 -6.06
N LYS A 153 17.82 -2.24 -7.12
CA LYS A 153 18.67 -2.38 -8.29
C LYS A 153 20.04 -1.75 -8.02
N GLN A 154 21.09 -2.40 -8.54
CA GLN A 154 22.47 -1.92 -8.46
C GLN A 154 22.64 -0.58 -9.19
#